data_AF-A0A9P7BYT2-F1
#
_entry.id   AF-A0A9P7BYT2-F1
#
_cell.length_a   1.000
_cell.length_b   1.000
_cell.length_c   1.000
_cell.angle_alpha   90.00
_cell.angle_beta   90.00
_cell.angle_gamma   90.00
#
_symmetry.space_group_name_H-M   'P 1'
#
loop_
_entity.id
_entity.type
_entity.pdbx_description
1 polymer ?
#
loop_
_entity_poly.entity_id
_entity_poly.type
_entity_poly.pdbx_seq_one_letter_code
_entity_poly.pdbx_strand_id
1 'polypeptide(L)' 'MDNAPIHIHTDVDELITSRGYRSTYLPPYSPELNPIEQFWSVVKNKVKRGTFSDKEDLKTRIAEACNNVPVHHSQKTTT' A
#
# COMPACT_ATOMS: atom_id res chain seq x y z
N MET A 1 -4.93 2.62 8.59
CA MET A 1 -5.93 2.84 7.52
C MET A 1 -6.05 4.34 7.33
N ASP A 2 -6.09 4.83 6.09
CA ASP A 2 -6.38 6.25 5.87
C ASP A 2 -7.86 6.56 6.12
N ASN A 3 -8.24 7.82 6.01
CA ASN A 3 -9.59 8.30 6.33
C ASN A 3 -10.53 8.31 5.12
N ALA A 4 -10.28 7.49 4.08
CA ALA A 4 -11.23 7.35 2.98
C ALA A 4 -12.62 6.93 3.52
N PRO A 5 -13.74 7.46 2.99
CA PRO A 5 -15.08 7.15 3.50
C PRO A 5 -15.41 5.65 3.56
N ILE A 6 -14.80 4.84 2.69
CA ILE A 6 -14.96 3.38 2.66
C ILE A 6 -14.30 2.65 3.85
N HIS A 7 -13.46 3.35 4.63
CA HIS A 7 -12.68 2.79 5.75
C HIS A 7 -13.26 3.10 7.13
N ILE A 8 -14.24 4.02 7.20
CA ILE A 8 -14.79 4.56 8.45
C ILE A 8 -16.22 4.07 8.72
N HIS A 9 -16.70 3.09 7.96
CA HIS A 9 -18.03 2.51 8.17
C HIS A 9 -18.01 1.55 9.37
N THR A 10 -19.05 1.59 10.21
CA THR A 10 -19.14 0.83 11.47
C THR A 10 -18.91 -0.68 11.28
N ASP A 11 -19.48 -1.25 10.21
CA ASP A 11 -19.31 -2.67 9.85
C ASP A 11 -17.83 -3.09 9.70
N VAL A 12 -16.95 -2.17 9.28
CA VAL A 12 -15.52 -2.44 9.10
C VAL A 12 -14.86 -2.72 10.46
N ASP A 13 -15.14 -1.88 11.46
CA ASP A 13 -14.57 -2.03 12.80
C ASP A 13 -15.09 -3.28 13.52
N GLU A 14 -16.38 -3.62 13.33
CA GLU A 14 -16.97 -4.84 13.86
C GLU A 14 -16.32 -6.10 13.24
N LEU A 15 -16.10 -6.10 11.92
CA LEU A 15 -15.46 -7.20 11.21
C LEU A 15 -13.98 -7.38 11.55
N ILE A 16 -13.28 -6.29 11.91
CA ILE A 16 -11.89 -6.32 12.36
C ILE A 16 -11.82 -6.85 13.81
N THR A 17 -12.65 -6.31 14.70
CA THR A 17 -12.67 -6.66 16.13
C THR A 17 -13.14 -8.10 16.36
N SER A 18 -14.14 -8.57 15.60
CA SER A 18 -14.63 -9.97 15.65
C SER A 18 -13.55 -11.01 15.29
N ARG A 19 -12.51 -10.60 14.55
CA ARG A 19 -11.33 -11.43 14.24
C ARG A 19 -10.18 -11.27 15.24
N GLY A 20 -10.36 -10.48 16.30
CA GLY A 20 -9.34 -10.25 17.33
C GLY A 20 -8.30 -9.18 16.99
N TYR A 21 -8.51 -8.40 15.93
CA TYR A 21 -7.61 -7.30 15.54
C TYR A 21 -8.09 -5.95 16.08
N ARG A 22 -7.25 -4.92 15.95
CA ARG A 22 -7.61 -3.53 16.26
C ARG A 22 -7.40 -2.66 15.03
N SER A 23 -8.39 -1.82 14.73
CA SER A 23 -8.25 -0.79 13.70
C SER A 23 -7.29 0.29 14.18
N THR A 24 -6.38 0.73 13.30
CA THR A 24 -5.49 1.88 13.55
C THR A 24 -5.66 2.86 12.41
N TYR A 25 -6.10 4.08 12.74
CA TYR A 25 -6.35 5.15 11.79
C TYR A 25 -5.21 6.16 11.79
N LEU A 26 -4.94 6.73 10.62
CA LEU A 26 -3.93 7.78 10.48
C LEU A 26 -4.55 9.16 10.73
N PRO A 27 -3.79 10.14 11.25
CA PRO A 27 -4.23 11.53 11.28
C PRO A 27 -4.66 12.02 9.88
N PRO A 28 -5.66 12.92 9.79
CA PRO A 28 -6.06 13.51 8.51
C PRO A 28 -4.90 14.15 7.77
N TYR A 29 -4.84 13.93 6.46
CA TYR A 29 -3.82 14.50 5.57
C TYR A 29 -2.36 14.13 5.92
N SER A 30 -2.12 12.97 6.54
CA SER A 30 -0.77 12.46 6.85
C SER A 30 -0.32 11.28 5.97
N PRO A 31 -0.17 11.46 4.65
CA PRO A 31 0.29 10.39 3.75
C PRO A 31 1.70 9.89 4.08
N GLU A 32 2.55 10.73 4.68
CA GLU A 32 3.90 10.38 5.12
C GLU A 32 3.91 9.31 6.22
N LEU A 33 2.83 9.17 6.97
CA LEU A 33 2.65 8.16 8.01
C LEU A 33 2.09 6.84 7.47
N ASN A 34 1.67 6.80 6.20
CA ASN A 34 1.13 5.59 5.57
C ASN A 34 2.26 4.79 4.88
N PRO A 35 2.69 3.62 5.40
CA PRO A 35 3.81 2.88 4.83
C PRO A 35 3.57 2.42 3.39
N ILE A 36 2.30 2.22 3.00
CA ILE A 36 1.94 1.77 1.65
C ILE A 36 2.30 2.82 0.58
N GLU A 37 2.39 4.11 0.94
CA GLU A 37 2.77 5.18 0.02
C GLU A 37 4.23 5.04 -0.43
N GLN A 38 5.12 4.64 0.49
CA GLN A 38 6.51 4.37 0.18
C GLN A 38 6.66 3.15 -0.73
N PHE A 39 5.90 2.08 -0.43
CA PHE A 39 5.85 0.89 -1.28
C PHE A 39 5.44 1.26 -2.71
N TRP A 40 4.34 2.01 -2.88
CA TRP A 40 3.87 2.40 -4.22
C TRP A 40 4.78 3.39 -4.92
N SER A 41 5.54 4.22 -4.21
CA SER A 41 6.57 5.07 -4.81
C SER A 41 7.63 4.23 -5.56
N VAL A 42 8.13 3.16 -4.94
CA VAL A 42 9.10 2.23 -5.54
C VAL A 42 8.50 1.49 -6.74
N VAL A 43 7.28 0.94 -6.57
CA VAL A 43 6.59 0.20 -7.64
C VAL A 43 6.34 1.10 -8.86
N LYS A 44 5.78 2.29 -8.67
CA LYS A 44 5.53 3.25 -9.76
C LYS A 44 6.81 3.63 -10.48
N ASN A 45 7.92 3.81 -9.76
CA ASN A 45 9.21 4.13 -10.37
C ASN A 45 9.74 3.00 -11.26
N LYS A 46 9.48 1.74 -10.93
CA LYS A 46 9.84 0.59 -11.77
C LYS A 46 8.92 0.42 -12.98
N VAL A 47 7.60 0.53 -12.77
CA VAL A 47 6.60 0.36 -13.84
C VAL A 47 6.72 1.47 -14.90
N LYS A 48 7.05 2.71 -14.51
CA LYS A 48 7.22 3.83 -15.44
C LYS A 48 8.49 3.74 -16.31
N ARG A 49 9.53 3.02 -15.86
CA ARG A 49 10.85 2.99 -16.53
C ARG A 49 10.91 1.87 -17.55
N GLY A 50 10.65 2.18 -18.82
CA GLY A 50 10.85 1.27 -19.96
C GLY A 50 9.57 1.04 -20.77
N THR A 51 9.73 0.67 -22.03
CA THR A 51 8.63 0.31 -22.94
C THR A 51 8.14 -1.11 -22.66
N PHE A 52 6.84 -1.36 -22.84
CA PHE A 52 6.31 -2.71 -22.81
C PHE A 52 6.82 -3.50 -24.03
N SER A 53 7.15 -4.77 -23.82
CA SER A 53 7.33 -5.71 -24.94
C SER A 53 5.98 -6.25 -25.41
N ASP A 54 5.91 -6.78 -26.64
CA ASP A 54 4.65 -7.26 -27.26
C ASP A 54 3.90 -8.33 -26.44
N LYS A 55 4.61 -9.06 -25.57
CA LYS A 55 4.06 -10.11 -24.70
C LYS A 55 3.87 -9.67 -23.25
N GLU A 56 4.30 -8.46 -22.90
CA GLU A 56 4.25 -7.96 -21.54
C GLU A 56 2.99 -7.12 -21.34
N ASP A 57 2.20 -7.48 -20.32
CA ASP A 57 1.05 -6.70 -19.89
C ASP A 57 1.33 -5.94 -18.59
N LEU A 58 0.50 -4.92 -18.34
CA LEU A 58 0.63 -4.07 -17.16
C LEU A 58 0.53 -4.84 -15.84
N LYS A 59 -0.30 -5.89 -15.76
CA LYS A 59 -0.48 -6.67 -14.54
C LYS A 59 0.78 -7.46 -14.22
N THR A 60 1.35 -8.13 -15.23
CA THR A 60 2.61 -8.87 -15.09
C THR A 60 3.74 -7.96 -14.61
N ARG A 61 3.88 -6.78 -15.20
CA ARG A 61 4.88 -5.79 -14.79
C ARG A 61 4.67 -5.24 -13.37
N ILE A 62 3.43 -4.97 -12.98
CA ILE A 62 3.11 -4.55 -11.61
C ILE A 62 3.44 -5.66 -10.61
N ALA A 63 3.09 -6.90 -10.91
CA ALA A 63 3.38 -8.05 -10.05
C ALA A 63 4.88 -8.24 -9.84
N GLU A 64 5.67 -8.19 -10.92
CA GLU A 64 7.14 -8.24 -10.85
C GLU A 64 7.70 -7.06 -10.05
N ALA A 65 7.22 -5.84 -10.29
CA ALA A 65 7.66 -4.66 -9.56
C ALA A 65 7.40 -4.77 -8.06
N CYS A 66 6.22 -5.28 -7.66
CA CYS A 66 5.84 -5.55 -6.27
C CYS A 66 6.76 -6.58 -5.60
N ASN A 67 7.03 -7.70 -6.27
CA ASN A 67 7.89 -8.77 -5.73
C ASN A 67 9.35 -8.34 -5.54
N ASN A 68 9.78 -7.31 -6.26
CA ASN A 68 11.15 -6.79 -6.19
C ASN A 68 11.27 -5.54 -5.28
N VAL A 69 10.25 -5.17 -4.51
CA VAL A 69 10.38 -4.07 -3.53
C VAL A 69 11.27 -4.54 -2.37
N PRO A 70 12.39 -3.85 -2.07
CA PRO A 70 13.25 -4.25 -0.96
C PRO A 70 12.53 -4.11 0.40
N VAL A 71 12.67 -5.09 1.28
CA VAL A 71 12.00 -5.12 2.60
C VAL A 71 12.30 -3.87 3.45
N HIS A 72 13.51 -3.31 3.33
CA HIS A 72 13.90 -2.11 4.08
C HIS A 72 13.20 -0.83 3.61
N HIS A 73 12.56 -0.82 2.43
CA HIS A 73 11.74 0.32 1.97
C HIS A 73 10.33 0.34 2.60
N SER A 74 9.92 -0.75 3.25
CA SER A 74 8.59 -0.90 3.86
C SER A 74 8.58 -0.62 5.37
N GLN A 75 9.74 -0.33 5.98
CA GLN A 75 9.85 -0.06 7.41
C GLN A 75 10.21 1.41 7.64
N LYS A 76 9.22 2.22 8.06
CA LYS A 76 9.52 3.41 8.86
C LYS A 76 9.52 2.97 10.31
N THR A 77 10.67 3.06 10.96
CA THR A 77 10.88 2.78 12.38
C THR A 77 9.90 3.62 13.19
N THR A 78 8.94 2.95 13.81
CA THR A 78 8.16 3.50 14.91
C THR A 78 9.14 3.72 16.06
N THR A 79 9.50 4.98 16.32
CA THR A 79 10.18 5.39 17.56
C THR A 79 9.12 5.70 18.61
#